data_AF-A0AAV0U262-F1
#
_entry.id   AF-A0AAV0U262-F1
#
_cell.length_a   1.000
_cell.length_b   1.000
_cell.length_c   1.000
_cell.angle_alpha   90.00
_cell.angle_beta   90.00
_cell.angle_gamma   90.00
#
_symmetry.space_group_name_H-M   'P 1'
#
loop_
_entity.id
_entity.type
_entity.pdbx_description
1 polymer ?
#
loop_
_entity_poly.entity_id
_entity_poly.type
_entity_poly.pdbx_seq_one_letter_code
_entity_poly.pdbx_strand_id
1 'polypeptide(L)'
;MTMKTVLSFEGERELVTETRAYELVRTYADEEAQQQPSTFTHITLRNKSYTLEAARVIAAFFSRLEARGAFEELVSVDFADMIAGRPEDEALQVLATLCDALSAIKTLTRIDLSDNALGEKGVRACFGLLQNQEQLRHIYFCNNGISAAAAGVIADEVLLFRGLDTPTKLETFHFYNNMSGDGGAIELAKLLPLSPGLKDLRFSATRAQREGSLAFATALASLKKLEKLDLSDNTFKAQGAKAIAAAVAGMPNLVEINFRDAALEDDGVMAIADALREGGAAKILTVLDVSGNDLTAESMPVLGQMLRVSDALHVLQIEENEIGSKGAKTIAKALQAGSPVLEKVVANLNEIGASGALALVTSVLDKKAFAKLNIDGNQISAEGVAQIESLLESKNMSDVLGSLEDNDGDEDEENEGDEESENE
;
A
#
# COMPACT_ATOMS: atom_id res chain seq x y z
N MET A 1 27.84 10.26 26.20
CA MET A 1 26.41 10.56 26.04
C MET A 1 26.03 10.16 24.64
N THR A 2 25.10 9.21 24.49
CA THR A 2 24.48 8.88 23.22
C THR A 2 23.79 10.14 22.71
N MET A 3 24.25 10.69 21.58
CA MET A 3 23.60 11.82 20.94
C MET A 3 22.22 11.35 20.46
N LYS A 4 21.14 11.88 21.06
CA LYS A 4 19.78 11.62 20.58
C LYS A 4 19.64 12.28 19.21
N THR A 5 19.47 11.49 18.16
CA THR A 5 19.21 11.96 16.80
C THR A 5 17.71 12.02 16.49
N VAL A 6 16.87 11.43 17.36
CA VAL A 6 15.42 11.41 17.25
C VAL A 6 14.82 12.17 18.43
N LEU A 7 13.98 13.15 18.13
CA LEU A 7 13.12 13.81 19.11
C LEU A 7 11.76 13.12 19.08
N SER A 8 11.47 12.37 20.15
CA SER A 8 10.22 11.65 20.34
C SER A 8 9.69 11.79 21.76
N PHE A 9 8.38 11.62 21.91
CA PHE A 9 7.72 11.44 23.20
C PHE A 9 7.24 9.99 23.29
N GLU A 10 8.15 9.05 23.55
CA GLU A 10 7.82 7.62 23.61
C GLU A 10 6.74 7.29 24.66
N GLY A 11 6.04 6.18 24.45
CA GLY A 11 5.03 5.65 25.37
C GLY A 11 3.71 5.32 24.69
N GLU A 12 2.71 4.94 25.49
CA GLU A 12 1.38 4.57 25.02
C GLU A 12 0.57 5.78 24.50
N ARG A 13 -0.55 5.47 23.84
CA ARG A 13 -1.51 6.46 23.38
C ARG A 13 -2.08 7.25 24.56
N GLU A 14 -1.90 8.57 24.52
CA GLU A 14 -2.41 9.46 25.57
C GLU A 14 -2.93 10.79 25.00
N LEU A 15 -3.79 11.46 25.77
CA LEU A 15 -4.09 12.87 25.57
C LEU A 15 -2.99 13.70 26.24
N VAL A 16 -2.26 14.49 25.46
CA VAL A 16 -1.24 15.39 25.95
C VAL A 16 -1.87 16.74 26.25
N THR A 17 -2.02 17.03 27.54
CA THR A 17 -2.41 18.35 28.06
C THR A 17 -1.20 19.27 28.17
N GLU A 18 -1.41 20.55 28.47
CA GLU A 18 -0.33 21.51 28.70
C GLU A 18 0.68 21.02 29.77
N THR A 19 0.17 20.58 30.93
CA THR A 19 1.00 20.06 32.02
C THR A 19 1.82 18.86 31.56
N ARG A 20 1.19 17.94 30.82
CA ARG A 20 1.87 16.77 30.28
C ARG A 20 2.94 17.15 29.24
N ALA A 21 2.67 18.14 28.40
CA ALA A 21 3.65 18.65 27.44
C ALA A 21 4.90 19.21 28.15
N TYR A 22 4.74 19.95 29.25
CA TYR A 22 5.89 20.40 30.06
C TYR A 22 6.71 19.25 30.63
N GLU A 23 6.08 18.16 31.08
CA GLU A 23 6.79 16.97 31.54
C GLU A 23 7.57 16.30 30.41
N LEU A 24 6.95 16.19 29.23
CA LEU A 24 7.57 15.57 28.05
C LEU A 24 8.78 16.37 27.56
N VAL A 25 8.68 17.69 27.39
CA VAL A 25 9.82 18.51 26.93
C VAL A 25 10.94 18.57 27.99
N ARG A 26 10.62 18.44 29.28
CA ARG A 26 11.65 18.37 30.35
C ARG A 26 12.56 17.15 30.25
N THR A 27 12.16 16.11 29.53
CA THR A 27 13.04 14.97 29.23
C THR A 27 14.20 15.35 28.30
N TYR A 28 14.15 16.56 27.72
CA TYR A 28 15.19 17.17 26.90
C TYR A 28 15.90 18.35 27.59
N ALA A 29 15.74 18.50 28.92
CA ALA A 29 16.32 19.62 29.66
C ALA A 29 17.86 19.64 29.61
N ASP A 30 18.51 18.47 29.55
CA ASP A 30 19.95 18.37 29.43
C ASP A 30 20.43 18.88 28.06
N GLU A 31 19.69 18.59 27.01
CA GLU A 31 19.91 19.08 25.64
C GLU A 31 19.72 20.61 25.57
N GLU A 32 18.78 21.16 26.34
CA GLU A 32 18.63 22.61 26.52
C GLU A 32 19.80 23.24 27.29
N ALA A 33 20.43 22.52 28.22
CA ALA A 33 21.49 23.03 29.09
C ALA A 33 22.92 22.91 28.51
N GLN A 34 23.16 22.03 27.53
CA GLN A 34 24.47 21.87 26.89
C GLN A 34 24.94 23.16 26.19
N GLN A 35 26.26 23.43 26.14
CA GLN A 35 26.78 24.60 25.41
C GLN A 35 26.57 24.49 23.89
N GLN A 36 26.63 23.28 23.36
CA GLN A 36 26.32 22.95 21.97
C GLN A 36 25.08 22.04 21.97
N PRO A 37 24.01 22.37 21.22
CA PRO A 37 22.81 21.56 21.23
C PRO A 37 23.06 20.21 20.56
N SER A 38 22.29 19.20 20.97
CA SER A 38 22.17 17.96 20.19
C SER A 38 21.56 18.25 18.82
N THR A 39 22.03 17.57 17.78
CA THR A 39 21.43 17.64 16.43
C THR A 39 20.38 16.55 16.27
N PHE A 40 19.21 16.93 15.78
CA PHE A 40 18.11 16.02 15.51
C PHE A 40 17.95 15.84 14.00
N THR A 41 17.88 14.59 13.57
CA THR A 41 17.61 14.22 12.19
C THR A 41 16.14 13.82 11.98
N HIS A 42 15.43 13.47 13.06
CA HIS A 42 14.03 13.04 13.02
C HIS A 42 13.23 13.64 14.19
N ILE A 43 12.00 14.08 13.92
CA ILE A 43 10.99 14.40 14.92
C ILE A 43 9.81 13.44 14.74
N THR A 44 9.32 12.83 15.82
CA THR A 44 8.04 12.12 15.82
C THR A 44 7.17 12.54 17.01
N LEU A 45 5.96 12.96 16.70
CA LEU A 45 4.90 13.25 17.67
C LEU A 45 3.76 12.23 17.59
N ARG A 46 3.99 11.13 16.87
CA ARG A 46 3.01 10.10 16.54
C ARG A 46 2.24 9.54 17.74
N ASN A 47 1.01 9.09 17.49
CA ASN A 47 0.20 8.24 18.37
C ASN A 47 -0.15 8.90 19.73
N LYS A 48 -0.25 10.22 19.75
CA LYS A 48 -0.69 10.99 20.92
C LYS A 48 -1.60 12.12 20.47
N SER A 49 -2.70 12.36 21.17
CA SER A 49 -3.60 13.47 20.84
C SER A 49 -3.18 14.70 21.61
N TYR A 50 -2.88 15.82 20.94
CA TYR A 50 -2.42 17.05 21.63
C TYR A 50 -3.55 18.06 21.76
N THR A 51 -3.67 18.69 22.93
CA THR A 51 -4.47 19.92 23.07
C THR A 51 -3.74 21.10 22.45
N LEU A 52 -4.46 22.18 22.17
CA LEU A 52 -3.84 23.42 21.68
C LEU A 52 -2.74 23.95 22.62
N GLU A 53 -2.98 23.89 23.92
CA GLU A 53 -2.01 24.38 24.90
C GLU A 53 -0.76 23.49 24.97
N ALA A 54 -0.91 22.17 24.81
CA ALA A 54 0.24 21.28 24.65
C ALA A 54 1.03 21.61 23.37
N ALA A 55 0.34 21.83 22.25
CA ALA A 55 0.96 22.20 20.99
C ALA A 55 1.78 23.49 21.11
N ARG A 56 1.29 24.50 21.82
CA ARG A 56 2.02 25.76 22.08
C ARG A 56 3.29 25.54 22.91
N VAL A 57 3.23 24.69 23.93
CA VAL A 57 4.42 24.35 24.75
C VAL A 57 5.48 23.67 23.89
N ILE A 58 5.07 22.70 23.06
CA ILE A 58 5.97 21.95 22.18
C ILE A 58 6.53 22.85 21.07
N ALA A 59 5.71 23.69 20.44
CA ALA A 59 6.15 24.66 19.43
C ALA A 59 7.19 25.64 19.99
N ALA A 60 6.94 26.18 21.20
CA ALA A 60 7.91 27.04 21.87
C ALA A 60 9.22 26.30 22.17
N PHE A 61 9.17 25.00 22.45
CA PHE A 61 10.34 24.16 22.62
C PHE A 61 11.08 23.94 21.30
N PHE A 62 10.38 23.63 20.21
CA PHE A 62 10.97 23.53 18.86
C PHE A 62 11.68 24.81 18.45
N SER A 63 11.08 25.99 18.64
CA SER A 63 11.72 27.26 18.32
C SER A 63 13.01 27.50 19.12
N ARG A 64 13.07 27.07 20.40
CA ARG A 64 14.30 27.17 21.20
C ARG A 64 15.41 26.25 20.71
N LEU A 65 15.05 25.05 20.26
CA LEU A 65 16.00 24.10 19.67
C LEU A 65 16.51 24.59 18.32
N GLU A 66 15.61 25.05 17.45
CA GLU A 66 15.92 25.61 16.14
C GLU A 66 16.84 26.82 16.24
N ALA A 67 16.56 27.76 17.14
CA ALA A 67 17.37 28.97 17.35
C ALA A 67 18.83 28.67 17.75
N ARG A 68 19.10 27.43 18.18
CA ARG A 68 20.45 26.96 18.55
C ARG A 68 21.10 26.10 17.46
N GLY A 69 20.41 25.82 16.36
CA GLY A 69 20.89 24.98 15.25
C GLY A 69 20.61 23.49 15.42
N ALA A 70 19.74 23.09 16.37
CA ALA A 70 19.47 21.68 16.64
C ALA A 70 18.79 20.95 15.45
N PHE A 71 18.16 21.70 14.53
CA PHE A 71 17.43 21.16 13.38
C PHE A 71 18.11 21.39 12.03
N GLU A 72 19.39 21.80 12.00
CA GLU A 72 20.13 21.98 10.74
C GLU A 72 20.24 20.69 9.91
N GLU A 73 20.22 19.53 10.57
CA GLU A 73 20.27 18.20 9.96
C GLU A 73 18.89 17.49 9.97
N LEU A 74 17.81 18.21 10.27
CA LEU A 74 16.48 17.62 10.35
C LEU A 74 15.99 17.21 8.95
N VAL A 75 15.76 15.92 8.73
CA VAL A 75 15.37 15.37 7.42
C VAL A 75 14.00 14.71 7.44
N SER A 76 13.43 14.44 8.62
CA SER A 76 12.17 13.70 8.74
C SER A 76 11.28 14.23 9.85
N VAL A 77 9.98 14.36 9.54
CA VAL A 77 8.92 14.67 10.51
C VAL A 77 7.79 13.65 10.37
N ASP A 78 7.41 13.04 11.49
CA ASP A 78 6.30 12.10 11.60
C ASP A 78 5.27 12.61 12.60
N PHE A 79 4.20 13.19 12.06
CA PHE A 79 3.10 13.83 12.75
C PHE A 79 1.81 13.02 12.60
N ALA A 80 1.91 11.71 12.37
CA ALA A 80 0.73 10.89 12.21
C ALA A 80 -0.09 10.73 13.49
N ASP A 81 -1.42 10.70 13.38
CA ASP A 81 -2.36 10.44 14.49
C ASP A 81 -2.14 11.36 15.71
N MET A 82 -2.00 12.66 15.45
CA MET A 82 -1.68 13.65 16.49
C MET A 82 -2.88 14.49 16.98
N ILE A 83 -4.01 14.44 16.27
CA ILE A 83 -5.22 15.22 16.57
C ILE A 83 -6.48 14.37 16.80
N ALA A 84 -6.33 13.07 17.04
CA ALA A 84 -7.47 12.17 17.21
C ALA A 84 -8.40 12.60 18.36
N GLY A 85 -9.70 12.62 18.09
CA GLY A 85 -10.73 13.00 19.08
C GLY A 85 -10.68 14.46 19.53
N ARG A 86 -10.01 15.35 18.78
CA ARG A 86 -10.06 16.80 19.01
C ARG A 86 -11.22 17.43 18.21
N PRO A 87 -11.91 18.46 18.73
CA PRO A 87 -12.82 19.28 17.94
C PRO A 87 -12.09 19.89 16.73
N GLU A 88 -12.77 20.05 15.59
CA GLU A 88 -12.18 20.54 14.33
C GLU A 88 -11.36 21.83 14.53
N ASP A 89 -11.94 22.84 15.18
CA ASP A 89 -11.27 24.13 15.39
C ASP A 89 -9.99 24.01 16.25
N GLU A 90 -9.98 23.13 17.26
CA GLU A 90 -8.80 22.89 18.08
C GLU A 90 -7.75 22.10 17.30
N ALA A 91 -8.18 21.06 16.58
CA ALA A 91 -7.32 20.21 15.75
C ALA A 91 -6.56 21.02 14.69
N LEU A 92 -7.25 21.94 14.00
CA LEU A 92 -6.64 22.82 13.02
C LEU A 92 -5.60 23.76 13.64
N GLN A 93 -5.88 24.29 14.83
CA GLN A 93 -4.93 25.15 15.55
C GLN A 93 -3.72 24.36 16.05
N VAL A 94 -3.90 23.11 16.50
CA VAL A 94 -2.82 22.20 16.89
C VAL A 94 -1.89 21.93 15.71
N LEU A 95 -2.45 21.56 14.55
CA LEU A 95 -1.70 21.33 13.31
C LEU A 95 -0.91 22.58 12.91
N ALA A 96 -1.58 23.74 12.82
CA ALA A 96 -0.93 25.00 12.46
C ALA A 96 0.20 25.36 13.42
N THR A 97 -0.06 25.29 14.73
CA THR A 97 0.94 25.65 15.76
C THR A 97 2.20 24.79 15.65
N LEU A 98 2.08 23.49 15.43
CA LEU A 98 3.23 22.58 15.37
C LEU A 98 3.94 22.61 14.01
N CYS A 99 3.18 22.72 12.91
CA CYS A 99 3.75 22.81 11.56
C CYS A 99 4.45 24.15 11.32
N ASP A 100 3.90 25.26 11.82
CA ASP A 100 4.50 26.59 11.67
C ASP A 100 5.80 26.73 12.46
N ALA A 101 5.91 26.03 13.60
CA ALA A 101 7.13 25.96 14.39
C ALA A 101 8.31 25.30 13.65
N LEU A 102 8.06 24.61 12.53
CA LEU A 102 9.08 24.00 11.68
C LEU A 102 9.15 24.66 10.30
N SER A 103 8.55 25.84 10.13
CA SER A 103 8.36 26.45 8.81
C SER A 103 9.65 26.92 8.11
N ALA A 104 10.71 27.20 8.86
CA ALA A 104 12.00 27.54 8.29
C ALA A 104 12.84 26.30 7.89
N ILE A 105 12.43 25.09 8.29
CA ILE A 105 13.12 23.85 7.93
C ILE A 105 12.76 23.47 6.49
N LYS A 106 13.77 23.47 5.60
CA LYS A 106 13.65 23.11 4.17
C LYS A 106 14.54 21.94 3.73
N THR A 107 15.09 21.24 4.72
CA THR A 107 15.94 20.05 4.57
C THR A 107 15.14 18.74 4.56
N LEU A 108 13.81 18.80 4.75
CA LEU A 108 13.00 17.60 4.92
C LEU A 108 12.97 16.77 3.63
N THR A 109 13.31 15.50 3.78
CA THR A 109 13.16 14.47 2.76
C THR A 109 11.95 13.58 3.02
N ARG A 110 11.44 13.54 4.26
CA ARG A 110 10.28 12.73 4.67
C ARG A 110 9.29 13.53 5.51
N ILE A 111 8.01 13.48 5.13
CA ILE A 111 6.89 14.01 5.92
C ILE A 111 5.79 12.95 5.98
N ASP A 112 5.36 12.58 7.19
CA ASP A 112 4.20 11.72 7.41
C ASP A 112 3.13 12.47 8.20
N LEU A 113 1.96 12.64 7.59
CA LEU A 113 0.78 13.31 8.18
C LEU A 113 -0.40 12.36 8.33
N SER A 114 -0.19 11.05 8.20
CA SER A 114 -1.25 10.03 8.17
C SER A 114 -2.14 10.04 9.42
N ASP A 115 -3.34 9.49 9.33
CA ASP A 115 -4.26 9.27 10.46
C ASP A 115 -4.69 10.58 11.18
N ASN A 116 -4.66 11.69 10.46
CA ASN A 116 -5.19 12.97 10.91
C ASN A 116 -6.37 13.35 10.01
N ALA A 117 -7.54 13.67 10.56
CA ALA A 117 -8.68 14.15 9.76
C ALA A 117 -8.40 15.56 9.20
N LEU A 118 -7.60 15.65 8.13
CA LEU A 118 -7.11 16.91 7.58
C LEU A 118 -8.19 17.61 6.76
N GLY A 119 -8.82 16.90 5.82
CA GLY A 119 -9.57 17.57 4.74
C GLY A 119 -8.74 18.68 4.07
N GLU A 120 -9.38 19.68 3.48
CA GLU A 120 -8.63 20.80 2.88
C GLU A 120 -8.05 21.75 3.94
N LYS A 121 -8.84 22.08 4.97
CA LYS A 121 -8.42 23.03 6.02
C LYS A 121 -7.20 22.52 6.77
N GLY A 122 -7.12 21.23 7.07
CA GLY A 122 -5.99 20.61 7.78
C GLY A 122 -4.73 20.54 6.92
N VAL A 123 -4.85 20.26 5.62
CA VAL A 123 -3.71 20.38 4.68
C VAL A 123 -3.17 21.81 4.71
N ARG A 124 -4.05 22.82 4.63
CA ARG A 124 -3.67 24.24 4.71
C ARG A 124 -3.08 24.62 6.06
N ALA A 125 -3.59 24.07 7.16
CA ALA A 125 -3.00 24.25 8.49
C ALA A 125 -1.58 23.67 8.57
N CYS A 126 -1.22 22.70 7.74
CA CYS A 126 0.13 22.13 7.70
C CYS A 126 1.10 22.86 6.75
N PHE A 127 0.73 24.02 6.18
CA PHE A 127 1.56 24.71 5.18
C PHE A 127 2.93 25.13 5.69
N GLY A 128 3.07 25.49 6.97
CA GLY A 128 4.38 25.76 7.56
C GLY A 128 5.37 24.61 7.30
N LEU A 129 4.92 23.37 7.50
CA LEU A 129 5.73 22.17 7.28
C LEU A 129 5.82 21.78 5.79
N LEU A 130 4.72 21.88 5.04
CA LEU A 130 4.61 21.32 3.69
C LEU A 130 5.22 22.20 2.58
N GLN A 131 5.15 23.52 2.70
CA GLN A 131 5.50 24.40 1.58
C GLN A 131 7.02 24.47 1.33
N ASN A 132 7.39 24.55 0.05
CA ASN A 132 8.74 24.79 -0.44
C ASN A 132 9.78 23.72 -0.03
N GLN A 133 9.35 22.47 0.20
CA GLN A 133 10.26 21.37 0.53
C GLN A 133 10.98 20.82 -0.71
N GLU A 134 12.06 21.50 -1.13
CA GLU A 134 12.81 21.15 -2.35
C GLU A 134 13.52 19.79 -2.30
N GLN A 135 13.72 19.23 -1.11
CA GLN A 135 14.41 17.95 -0.90
C GLN A 135 13.44 16.81 -0.64
N LEU A 136 12.12 17.05 -0.69
CA LEU A 136 11.11 16.05 -0.32
C LEU A 136 11.17 14.83 -1.27
N ARG A 137 11.29 13.65 -0.67
CA ARG A 137 11.35 12.36 -1.36
C ARG A 137 10.22 11.43 -0.95
N HIS A 138 9.76 11.51 0.30
CA HIS A 138 8.75 10.62 0.83
C HIS A 138 7.65 11.43 1.51
N ILE A 139 6.42 11.26 1.02
CA ILE A 139 5.26 11.92 1.62
C ILE A 139 4.09 10.95 1.77
N TYR A 140 3.47 10.99 2.94
CA TYR A 140 2.41 10.07 3.34
C TYR A 140 1.17 10.86 3.76
N PHE A 141 0.09 10.59 3.03
CA PHE A 141 -1.25 11.09 3.29
C PHE A 141 -2.22 9.90 3.38
N CYS A 142 -2.03 9.06 4.40
CA CYS A 142 -2.88 7.88 4.61
C CYS A 142 -3.98 8.19 5.62
N ASN A 143 -5.23 7.84 5.32
CA ASN A 143 -6.37 7.98 6.21
C ASN A 143 -6.57 9.43 6.71
N ASN A 144 -6.58 10.38 5.77
CA ASN A 144 -6.62 11.82 6.11
C ASN A 144 -7.95 12.51 5.80
N GLY A 145 -8.92 11.80 5.24
CA GLY A 145 -10.19 12.41 4.80
C GLY A 145 -9.99 13.50 3.74
N ILE A 146 -8.96 13.37 2.89
CA ILE A 146 -8.65 14.36 1.84
C ILE A 146 -9.75 14.33 0.78
N SER A 147 -10.32 15.51 0.49
CA SER A 147 -11.31 15.72 -0.58
C SER A 147 -10.63 15.99 -1.94
N ALA A 148 -11.41 16.05 -3.03
CA ALA A 148 -10.89 16.42 -4.35
C ALA A 148 -10.17 17.78 -4.35
N ALA A 149 -10.75 18.79 -3.69
CA ALA A 149 -10.15 20.12 -3.59
C ALA A 149 -8.82 20.08 -2.82
N ALA A 150 -8.77 19.35 -1.71
CA ALA A 150 -7.55 19.15 -0.93
C ALA A 150 -6.47 18.39 -1.73
N ALA A 151 -6.85 17.42 -2.55
CA ALA A 151 -5.93 16.72 -3.44
C ALA A 151 -5.33 17.67 -4.50
N GLY A 152 -6.12 18.61 -5.03
CA GLY A 152 -5.64 19.70 -5.89
C GLY A 152 -4.63 20.61 -5.18
N VAL A 153 -4.90 20.99 -3.93
CA VAL A 153 -3.94 21.75 -3.10
C VAL A 153 -2.63 20.98 -2.91
N ILE A 154 -2.71 19.68 -2.60
CA ILE A 154 -1.53 18.83 -2.44
C ILE A 154 -0.74 18.75 -3.76
N ALA A 155 -1.41 18.51 -4.88
CA ALA A 155 -0.76 18.43 -6.19
C ALA A 155 -0.10 19.77 -6.55
N ASP A 156 -0.88 20.84 -6.64
CA ASP A 156 -0.45 22.10 -7.25
C ASP A 156 0.35 22.98 -6.29
N GLU A 157 -0.11 23.14 -5.04
CA GLU A 157 0.49 24.09 -4.09
C GLU A 157 1.61 23.47 -3.25
N VAL A 158 1.59 22.15 -3.01
CA VAL A 158 2.57 21.46 -2.15
C VAL A 158 3.64 20.75 -2.96
N LEU A 159 3.26 19.88 -3.89
CA LEU A 159 4.21 18.99 -4.58
C LEU A 159 4.72 19.57 -5.90
N LEU A 160 3.90 20.34 -6.60
CA LEU A 160 4.22 21.00 -7.87
C LEU A 160 4.42 22.51 -7.72
N PHE A 161 4.75 22.99 -6.52
CA PHE A 161 4.90 24.41 -6.20
C PHE A 161 5.91 25.18 -7.09
N ARG A 162 6.82 24.45 -7.77
CA ARG A 162 7.81 25.00 -8.71
C ARG A 162 7.30 25.12 -10.15
N GLY A 163 6.05 24.76 -10.40
CA GLY A 163 5.44 24.68 -11.72
C GLY A 163 5.76 23.39 -12.47
N LEU A 164 5.09 23.21 -13.61
CA LEU A 164 5.09 21.96 -14.38
C LEU A 164 6.39 21.69 -15.14
N ASP A 165 7.33 22.64 -15.18
CA ASP A 165 8.63 22.49 -15.85
C ASP A 165 9.73 21.92 -14.93
N THR A 166 9.44 21.76 -13.63
CA THR A 166 10.41 21.25 -12.65
C THR A 166 9.92 19.92 -12.07
N PRO A 167 10.60 18.80 -12.38
CA PRO A 167 10.27 17.51 -11.78
C PRO A 167 10.46 17.53 -10.25
N THR A 168 9.61 16.76 -9.57
CA THR A 168 9.75 16.46 -8.15
C THR A 168 10.93 15.52 -7.91
N LYS A 169 11.34 15.39 -6.64
CA LYS A 169 12.30 14.37 -6.18
C LYS A 169 11.62 13.19 -5.50
N LEU A 170 10.30 13.05 -5.64
CA LEU A 170 9.54 12.01 -4.96
C LEU A 170 10.03 10.62 -5.37
N GLU A 171 10.28 9.81 -4.35
CA GLU A 171 10.59 8.38 -4.41
C GLU A 171 9.43 7.56 -3.82
N THR A 172 8.72 8.11 -2.83
CA THR A 172 7.52 7.51 -2.24
C THR A 172 6.37 8.51 -2.18
N PHE A 173 5.21 8.09 -2.68
CA PHE A 173 3.95 8.81 -2.52
C PHE A 173 2.85 7.85 -2.10
N HIS A 174 2.42 7.96 -0.84
CA HIS A 174 1.33 7.14 -0.31
C HIS A 174 0.10 7.99 -0.05
N PHE A 175 -0.96 7.68 -0.77
CA PHE A 175 -2.27 8.31 -0.70
C PHE A 175 -3.31 7.20 -0.54
N TYR A 176 -3.59 6.85 0.71
CA TYR A 176 -4.45 5.72 1.07
C TYR A 176 -5.66 6.18 1.86
N ASN A 177 -6.82 5.55 1.66
CA ASN A 177 -8.03 5.75 2.45
C ASN A 177 -8.44 7.23 2.56
N ASN A 178 -8.68 7.85 1.41
CA ASN A 178 -9.10 9.25 1.30
C ASN A 178 -10.42 9.36 0.53
N MET A 179 -11.12 10.48 0.70
CA MET A 179 -12.44 10.70 0.09
C MET A 179 -12.35 11.65 -1.10
N SER A 180 -11.35 11.43 -1.95
CA SER A 180 -10.98 12.37 -3.00
C SER A 180 -11.74 12.12 -4.31
N GLY A 181 -12.19 10.89 -4.55
CA GLY A 181 -12.99 10.51 -5.73
C GLY A 181 -12.29 10.80 -7.05
N ASP A 182 -13.08 10.85 -8.14
CA ASP A 182 -12.56 11.10 -9.48
C ASP A 182 -11.81 12.43 -9.60
N GLY A 183 -12.35 13.50 -9.00
CA GLY A 183 -11.70 14.81 -9.01
C GLY A 183 -10.30 14.77 -8.40
N GLY A 184 -10.15 14.10 -7.24
CA GLY A 184 -8.83 13.95 -6.62
C GLY A 184 -7.87 13.07 -7.41
N ALA A 185 -8.36 12.00 -8.04
CA ALA A 185 -7.55 11.17 -8.92
C ALA A 185 -7.00 11.96 -10.12
N ILE A 186 -7.83 12.79 -10.74
CA ILE A 186 -7.43 13.67 -11.86
C ILE A 186 -6.39 14.70 -11.41
N GLU A 187 -6.60 15.32 -10.25
CA GLU A 187 -5.65 16.28 -9.68
C GLU A 187 -4.29 15.62 -9.39
N LEU A 188 -4.28 14.47 -8.73
CA LEU A 188 -3.05 13.74 -8.40
C LEU A 188 -2.39 13.08 -9.62
N ALA A 189 -3.13 12.77 -10.68
CA ALA A 189 -2.56 12.24 -11.92
C ALA A 189 -1.55 13.22 -12.56
N LYS A 190 -1.71 14.54 -12.35
CA LYS A 190 -0.77 15.58 -12.80
C LYS A 190 0.65 15.39 -12.22
N LEU A 191 0.75 14.79 -11.04
CA LEU A 191 2.01 14.59 -10.32
C LEU A 191 2.90 13.52 -10.97
N LEU A 192 2.31 12.47 -11.54
CA LEU A 192 3.06 11.28 -11.94
C LEU A 192 4.09 11.57 -13.06
N PRO A 193 3.73 12.26 -14.15
CA PRO A 193 4.71 12.61 -15.20
C PRO A 193 5.85 13.49 -14.70
N LEU A 194 5.62 14.22 -13.60
CA LEU A 194 6.59 15.11 -12.98
C LEU A 194 7.35 14.43 -11.83
N SER A 195 7.12 13.15 -11.57
CA SER A 195 7.78 12.38 -10.51
C SER A 195 8.55 11.18 -11.08
N PRO A 196 9.53 11.38 -12.00
CA PRO A 196 10.24 10.29 -12.68
C PRO A 196 11.13 9.45 -11.74
N GLY A 197 11.34 9.91 -10.51
CA GLY A 197 12.07 9.21 -9.46
C GLY A 197 11.22 8.24 -8.63
N LEU A 198 9.90 8.20 -8.83
CA LEU A 198 9.00 7.45 -7.98
C LEU A 198 9.24 5.95 -8.07
N LYS A 199 9.39 5.31 -6.91
CA LYS A 199 9.65 3.88 -6.73
C LYS A 199 8.51 3.19 -5.99
N ASP A 200 7.87 3.88 -5.07
CA ASP A 200 6.82 3.33 -4.22
C ASP A 200 5.58 4.23 -4.30
N LEU A 201 4.54 3.74 -4.98
CA LEU A 201 3.29 4.44 -5.19
C LEU A 201 2.14 3.64 -4.60
N ARG A 202 1.43 4.28 -3.67
CA ARG A 202 0.15 3.80 -3.16
C ARG A 202 -0.93 4.83 -3.44
N PHE A 203 -1.90 4.46 -4.26
CA PHE A 203 -3.11 5.22 -4.56
C PHE A 203 -4.30 4.27 -4.34
N SER A 204 -4.68 4.07 -3.08
CA SER A 204 -5.59 3.00 -2.67
C SER A 204 -6.74 3.53 -1.82
N ALA A 205 -7.92 2.93 -1.92
CA ALA A 205 -9.12 3.33 -1.17
C ALA A 205 -9.42 4.84 -1.31
N THR A 206 -9.34 5.38 -2.53
CA THR A 206 -9.50 6.83 -2.79
C THR A 206 -10.91 7.22 -3.20
N ARG A 207 -11.78 6.20 -3.37
CA ARG A 207 -13.13 6.30 -3.94
C ARG A 207 -13.13 6.74 -5.41
N ALA A 208 -11.98 6.69 -6.10
CA ALA A 208 -11.92 6.95 -7.53
C ALA A 208 -12.80 5.95 -8.28
N GLN A 209 -13.58 6.47 -9.22
CA GLN A 209 -14.43 5.69 -10.11
C GLN A 209 -13.80 5.68 -11.51
N ARG A 210 -14.60 5.43 -12.55
CA ARG A 210 -14.10 5.17 -13.91
C ARG A 210 -13.26 6.31 -14.50
N GLU A 211 -13.70 7.56 -14.36
CA GLU A 211 -13.05 8.70 -15.02
C GLU A 211 -11.71 9.03 -14.37
N GLY A 212 -11.68 9.14 -13.04
CA GLY A 212 -10.48 9.44 -12.29
C GLY A 212 -9.47 8.32 -12.33
N SER A 213 -9.93 7.06 -12.20
CA SER A 213 -9.06 5.88 -12.27
C SER A 213 -8.41 5.76 -13.65
N LEU A 214 -9.14 6.05 -14.75
CA LEU A 214 -8.56 6.07 -16.10
C LEU A 214 -7.50 7.17 -16.26
N ALA A 215 -7.77 8.38 -15.75
CA ALA A 215 -6.80 9.49 -15.79
C ALA A 215 -5.52 9.12 -15.03
N PHE A 216 -5.67 8.58 -13.82
CA PHE A 216 -4.56 8.15 -12.98
C PHE A 216 -3.77 6.99 -13.63
N ALA A 217 -4.47 5.96 -14.11
CA ALA A 217 -3.85 4.82 -14.81
C ALA A 217 -3.07 5.23 -16.07
N THR A 218 -3.60 6.19 -16.83
CA THR A 218 -2.92 6.73 -18.02
C THR A 218 -1.62 7.43 -17.62
N ALA A 219 -1.63 8.20 -16.54
CA ALA A 219 -0.47 8.93 -16.06
C ALA A 219 0.64 8.00 -15.50
N LEU A 220 0.29 6.80 -15.01
CA LEU A 220 1.26 5.79 -14.54
C LEU A 220 2.30 5.44 -15.60
N ALA A 221 1.97 5.51 -16.89
CA ALA A 221 2.88 5.15 -17.97
C ALA A 221 4.20 5.94 -17.97
N SER A 222 4.25 7.08 -17.27
CA SER A 222 5.46 7.89 -17.08
C SER A 222 6.47 7.31 -16.06
N LEU A 223 6.05 6.43 -15.15
CA LEU A 223 6.82 6.00 -13.98
C LEU A 223 7.70 4.78 -14.27
N LYS A 224 8.81 4.97 -14.99
CA LYS A 224 9.69 3.87 -15.44
C LYS A 224 10.56 3.23 -14.36
N LYS A 225 10.63 3.83 -13.16
CA LYS A 225 11.43 3.35 -12.03
C LYS A 225 10.60 2.71 -10.92
N LEU A 226 9.31 2.50 -11.14
CA LEU A 226 8.42 2.00 -10.11
C LEU A 226 8.80 0.57 -9.71
N GLU A 227 8.86 0.35 -8.41
CA GLU A 227 9.21 -0.91 -7.74
C GLU A 227 7.98 -1.47 -6.99
N LYS A 228 7.14 -0.61 -6.42
CA LYS A 228 5.91 -0.98 -5.69
C LYS A 228 4.71 -0.18 -6.20
N LEU A 229 3.63 -0.87 -6.52
CA LEU A 229 2.39 -0.28 -7.00
C LEU A 229 1.19 -0.86 -6.26
N ASP A 230 0.49 -0.01 -5.52
CA ASP A 230 -0.77 -0.34 -4.88
C ASP A 230 -1.87 0.59 -5.43
N LEU A 231 -2.83 0.01 -6.15
CA LEU A 231 -4.01 0.68 -6.69
C LEU A 231 -5.32 0.14 -6.10
N SER A 232 -5.23 -0.64 -5.02
CA SER A 232 -6.36 -1.37 -4.45
C SER A 232 -7.55 -0.48 -4.06
N ASP A 233 -8.76 -1.04 -4.06
CA ASP A 233 -10.00 -0.36 -3.66
C ASP A 233 -10.25 0.94 -4.46
N ASN A 234 -10.18 0.83 -5.79
CA ASN A 234 -10.62 1.85 -6.75
C ASN A 234 -11.27 1.18 -7.96
N THR A 235 -12.12 1.89 -8.70
CA THR A 235 -12.87 1.28 -9.82
C THR A 235 -12.22 1.59 -11.17
N PHE A 236 -11.33 0.72 -11.67
CA PHE A 236 -10.67 0.90 -12.97
C PHE A 236 -11.51 0.45 -14.16
N LYS A 237 -12.20 -0.70 -14.04
CA LYS A 237 -12.94 -1.35 -15.15
C LYS A 237 -12.05 -1.60 -16.38
N ALA A 238 -12.64 -2.10 -17.46
CA ALA A 238 -11.89 -2.50 -18.65
C ALA A 238 -10.97 -1.41 -19.25
N GLN A 239 -11.37 -0.13 -19.25
CA GLN A 239 -10.54 0.95 -19.78
C GLN A 239 -9.35 1.29 -18.88
N GLY A 240 -9.59 1.39 -17.56
CA GLY A 240 -8.52 1.62 -16.60
C GLY A 240 -7.55 0.45 -16.58
N ALA A 241 -8.03 -0.80 -16.64
CA ALA A 241 -7.19 -1.99 -16.69
C ALA A 241 -6.29 -2.01 -17.93
N LYS A 242 -6.81 -1.65 -19.11
CA LYS A 242 -5.99 -1.49 -20.33
C LYS A 242 -4.92 -0.42 -20.19
N ALA A 243 -5.24 0.70 -19.52
CA ALA A 243 -4.24 1.74 -19.24
C ALA A 243 -3.18 1.27 -18.24
N ILE A 244 -3.56 0.51 -17.21
CA ILE A 244 -2.61 -0.14 -16.28
C ILE A 244 -1.70 -1.10 -17.05
N ALA A 245 -2.25 -1.99 -17.87
CA ALA A 245 -1.48 -2.93 -18.71
C ALA A 245 -0.45 -2.19 -19.58
N ALA A 246 -0.87 -1.13 -20.27
CA ALA A 246 0.03 -0.31 -21.08
C ALA A 246 1.13 0.37 -20.25
N ALA A 247 0.83 0.78 -19.01
CA ALA A 247 1.80 1.38 -18.12
C ALA A 247 2.83 0.36 -17.61
N VAL A 248 2.38 -0.78 -17.07
CA VAL A 248 3.26 -1.79 -16.45
C VAL A 248 4.16 -2.51 -17.45
N ALA A 249 3.78 -2.57 -18.73
CA ALA A 249 4.66 -3.05 -19.81
C ALA A 249 6.01 -2.31 -19.87
N GLY A 250 6.05 -1.06 -19.38
CA GLY A 250 7.25 -0.24 -19.30
C GLY A 250 7.88 -0.13 -17.90
N MET A 251 7.53 -1.00 -16.96
CA MET A 251 8.00 -0.96 -15.56
C MET A 251 8.79 -2.23 -15.20
N PRO A 252 10.02 -2.40 -15.72
CA PRO A 252 10.78 -3.65 -15.58
C PRO A 252 11.31 -3.91 -14.16
N ASN A 253 11.18 -2.94 -13.24
CA ASN A 253 11.66 -3.03 -11.86
C ASN A 253 10.54 -3.34 -10.84
N LEU A 254 9.32 -3.60 -11.30
CA LEU A 254 8.16 -3.79 -10.44
C LEU A 254 8.27 -5.13 -9.69
N VAL A 255 8.37 -5.05 -8.36
CA VAL A 255 8.56 -6.19 -7.44
C VAL A 255 7.34 -6.46 -6.58
N GLU A 256 6.45 -5.49 -6.37
CA GLU A 256 5.22 -5.65 -5.59
C GLU A 256 4.04 -4.97 -6.29
N ILE A 257 2.96 -5.72 -6.47
CA ILE A 257 1.70 -5.25 -7.07
C ILE A 257 0.53 -5.60 -6.15
N ASN A 258 -0.27 -4.59 -5.81
CA ASN A 258 -1.55 -4.77 -5.17
C ASN A 258 -2.67 -4.11 -5.99
N PHE A 259 -3.51 -4.96 -6.58
CA PHE A 259 -4.71 -4.59 -7.32
C PHE A 259 -5.97 -5.18 -6.67
N ARG A 260 -5.94 -5.45 -5.36
CA ARG A 260 -7.12 -5.93 -4.65
C ARG A 260 -8.32 -4.99 -4.84
N ASP A 261 -9.51 -5.52 -5.10
CA ASP A 261 -10.74 -4.73 -5.21
C ASP A 261 -10.64 -3.60 -6.25
N ALA A 262 -9.97 -3.86 -7.39
CA ALA A 262 -9.71 -2.86 -8.43
C ALA A 262 -10.71 -2.91 -9.61
N ALA A 263 -11.68 -3.82 -9.55
CA ALA A 263 -12.67 -4.09 -10.59
C ALA A 263 -12.03 -4.28 -11.99
N LEU A 264 -10.98 -5.10 -12.06
CA LEU A 264 -10.22 -5.34 -13.29
C LEU A 264 -10.96 -6.25 -14.28
N GLU A 265 -11.72 -7.24 -13.77
CA GLU A 265 -12.37 -8.29 -14.56
C GLU A 265 -11.34 -9.14 -15.35
N ASP A 266 -11.78 -10.24 -15.97
CA ASP A 266 -10.89 -11.18 -16.66
C ASP A 266 -10.03 -10.50 -17.75
N ASP A 267 -10.65 -9.73 -18.64
CA ASP A 267 -9.96 -8.98 -19.71
C ASP A 267 -8.83 -8.08 -19.17
N GLY A 268 -9.07 -7.44 -18.03
CA GLY A 268 -8.11 -6.54 -17.42
C GLY A 268 -6.90 -7.27 -16.87
N VAL A 269 -7.13 -8.32 -16.08
CA VAL A 269 -6.04 -9.12 -15.51
C VAL A 269 -5.25 -9.87 -16.58
N MET A 270 -5.91 -10.38 -17.63
CA MET A 270 -5.21 -10.99 -18.77
C MET A 270 -4.25 -10.00 -19.42
N ALA A 271 -4.71 -8.78 -19.74
CA ALA A 271 -3.86 -7.76 -20.35
C ALA A 271 -2.68 -7.35 -19.45
N ILE A 272 -2.91 -7.24 -18.15
CA ILE A 272 -1.88 -6.92 -17.16
C ILE A 272 -0.86 -8.05 -17.05
N ALA A 273 -1.30 -9.31 -16.99
CA ALA A 273 -0.43 -10.47 -16.88
C ALA A 273 0.48 -10.63 -18.12
N ASP A 274 -0.07 -10.43 -19.32
CA ASP A 274 0.71 -10.41 -20.56
C ASP A 274 1.73 -9.27 -20.54
N ALA A 275 1.32 -8.06 -20.17
CA ALA A 275 2.20 -6.90 -20.09
C ALA A 275 3.35 -7.09 -19.09
N LEU A 276 3.10 -7.68 -17.92
CA LEU A 276 4.13 -7.97 -16.91
C LEU A 276 5.12 -9.03 -17.40
N ARG A 277 4.63 -10.05 -18.14
CA ARG A 277 5.48 -11.08 -18.74
C ARG A 277 6.36 -10.51 -19.83
N GLU A 278 5.79 -9.74 -20.75
CA GLU A 278 6.51 -9.14 -21.89
C GLU A 278 7.47 -8.03 -21.45
N GLY A 279 7.06 -7.23 -20.47
CA GLY A 279 7.88 -6.17 -19.86
C GLY A 279 8.99 -6.69 -18.93
N GLY A 280 9.03 -7.99 -18.65
CA GLY A 280 10.07 -8.66 -17.87
C GLY A 280 9.90 -8.57 -16.34
N ALA A 281 8.98 -7.73 -15.85
CA ALA A 281 8.70 -7.58 -14.42
C ALA A 281 8.23 -8.89 -13.76
N ALA A 282 7.51 -9.75 -14.49
CA ALA A 282 7.01 -11.02 -13.97
C ALA A 282 8.11 -11.88 -13.32
N LYS A 283 9.36 -11.82 -13.80
CA LYS A 283 10.49 -12.62 -13.30
C LYS A 283 11.00 -12.19 -11.94
N ILE A 284 10.84 -10.91 -11.60
CA ILE A 284 11.33 -10.31 -10.36
C ILE A 284 10.19 -9.97 -9.39
N LEU A 285 8.94 -10.17 -9.81
CA LEU A 285 7.77 -9.92 -8.99
C LEU A 285 7.79 -10.85 -7.77
N THR A 286 7.69 -10.26 -6.58
CA THR A 286 7.72 -10.96 -5.29
C THR A 286 6.33 -11.09 -4.67
N VAL A 287 5.46 -10.11 -4.92
CA VAL A 287 4.07 -10.08 -4.45
C VAL A 287 3.14 -9.70 -5.59
N LEU A 288 2.10 -10.51 -5.78
CA LEU A 288 0.97 -10.21 -6.65
C LEU A 288 -0.34 -10.41 -5.89
N ASP A 289 -1.10 -9.35 -5.72
CA ASP A 289 -2.48 -9.40 -5.23
C ASP A 289 -3.46 -8.91 -6.31
N VAL A 290 -4.33 -9.81 -6.75
CA VAL A 290 -5.45 -9.54 -7.69
C VAL A 290 -6.77 -10.01 -7.08
N SER A 291 -6.87 -10.06 -5.75
CA SER A 291 -8.08 -10.46 -5.02
C SER A 291 -9.26 -9.51 -5.31
N GLY A 292 -10.51 -9.97 -5.26
CA GLY A 292 -11.67 -9.08 -5.40
C GLY A 292 -11.83 -8.42 -6.78
N ASN A 293 -11.56 -9.15 -7.87
CA ASN A 293 -11.56 -8.58 -9.22
C ASN A 293 -12.54 -9.26 -10.19
N ASP A 294 -13.50 -10.03 -9.68
CA ASP A 294 -14.48 -10.79 -10.48
C ASP A 294 -13.78 -11.70 -11.51
N LEU A 295 -12.68 -12.34 -11.12
CA LEU A 295 -11.90 -13.23 -12.01
C LEU A 295 -12.53 -14.60 -12.08
N THR A 296 -12.65 -15.15 -13.29
CA THR A 296 -13.19 -16.49 -13.50
C THR A 296 -12.10 -17.45 -13.99
N ALA A 297 -12.49 -18.70 -14.30
CA ALA A 297 -11.58 -19.65 -14.95
C ALA A 297 -11.02 -19.16 -16.30
N GLU A 298 -11.61 -18.13 -16.93
CA GLU A 298 -11.20 -17.59 -18.23
C GLU A 298 -9.82 -16.92 -18.20
N SER A 299 -9.50 -16.14 -17.17
CA SER A 299 -8.21 -15.43 -17.09
C SER A 299 -7.05 -16.30 -16.58
N MET A 300 -7.36 -17.44 -15.96
CA MET A 300 -6.37 -18.31 -15.30
C MET A 300 -5.30 -18.90 -16.25
N PRO A 301 -5.59 -19.25 -17.51
CA PRO A 301 -4.54 -19.67 -18.45
C PRO A 301 -3.48 -18.59 -18.69
N VAL A 302 -3.88 -17.32 -18.85
CA VAL A 302 -2.95 -16.21 -19.09
C VAL A 302 -2.16 -15.88 -17.82
N LEU A 303 -2.85 -15.79 -16.68
CA LEU A 303 -2.19 -15.62 -15.39
C LEU A 303 -1.21 -16.77 -15.10
N GLY A 304 -1.60 -18.01 -15.39
CA GLY A 304 -0.75 -19.19 -15.27
C GLY A 304 0.49 -19.14 -16.16
N GLN A 305 0.41 -18.61 -17.38
CA GLN A 305 1.59 -18.40 -18.22
C GLN A 305 2.57 -17.38 -17.63
N MET A 306 2.06 -16.34 -16.97
CA MET A 306 2.89 -15.37 -16.25
C MET A 306 3.56 -16.01 -15.02
N LEU A 307 2.80 -16.74 -14.18
CA LEU A 307 3.30 -17.42 -12.99
C LEU A 307 4.39 -18.47 -13.27
N ARG A 308 4.37 -19.10 -14.45
CA ARG A 308 5.41 -20.05 -14.90
C ARG A 308 6.79 -19.41 -15.04
N VAL A 309 6.87 -18.10 -15.27
CA VAL A 309 8.15 -17.37 -15.39
C VAL A 309 8.45 -16.50 -14.16
N SER A 310 7.61 -16.56 -13.12
CA SER A 310 7.75 -15.74 -11.92
C SER A 310 8.71 -16.37 -10.91
N ASP A 311 10.00 -16.37 -11.25
CA ASP A 311 11.06 -17.03 -10.47
C ASP A 311 11.25 -16.46 -9.06
N ALA A 312 10.85 -15.22 -8.83
CA ALA A 312 10.99 -14.52 -7.56
C ALA A 312 9.68 -14.40 -6.76
N LEU A 313 8.57 -14.99 -7.19
CA LEU A 313 7.26 -14.80 -6.53
C LEU A 313 7.21 -15.54 -5.18
N HIS A 314 6.98 -14.77 -4.11
CA HIS A 314 6.84 -15.28 -2.74
C HIS A 314 5.36 -15.34 -2.32
N VAL A 315 4.55 -14.37 -2.75
CA VAL A 315 3.15 -14.25 -2.34
C VAL A 315 2.24 -14.08 -3.56
N LEU A 316 1.27 -14.99 -3.69
CA LEU A 316 0.15 -14.87 -4.64
C LEU A 316 -1.16 -14.76 -3.87
N GLN A 317 -1.94 -13.72 -4.16
CA GLN A 317 -3.28 -13.53 -3.60
C GLN A 317 -4.28 -13.37 -4.75
N ILE A 318 -5.27 -14.26 -4.75
CA ILE A 318 -6.37 -14.34 -5.72
C ILE A 318 -7.72 -14.54 -5.00
N GLU A 319 -7.80 -14.22 -3.71
CA GLU A 319 -8.98 -14.39 -2.86
C GLU A 319 -10.18 -13.56 -3.36
N GLU A 320 -11.40 -13.95 -2.99
CA GLU A 320 -12.63 -13.22 -3.35
C GLU A 320 -12.77 -13.05 -4.88
N ASN A 321 -12.75 -14.18 -5.61
CA ASN A 321 -12.98 -14.25 -7.06
C ASN A 321 -13.89 -15.45 -7.37
N GLU A 322 -14.08 -15.80 -8.63
CA GLU A 322 -14.99 -16.86 -9.10
C GLU A 322 -14.24 -17.88 -9.98
N ILE A 323 -12.98 -18.20 -9.64
CA ILE A 323 -12.10 -18.98 -10.52
C ILE A 323 -12.53 -20.46 -10.64
N GLY A 324 -13.24 -20.97 -9.64
CA GLY A 324 -13.72 -22.34 -9.55
C GLY A 324 -12.62 -23.41 -9.56
N SER A 325 -13.04 -24.68 -9.48
CA SER A 325 -12.12 -25.83 -9.54
C SER A 325 -11.26 -25.87 -10.82
N LYS A 326 -11.82 -25.43 -11.96
CA LYS A 326 -11.10 -25.39 -13.25
C LYS A 326 -9.98 -24.36 -13.25
N GLY A 327 -10.25 -23.15 -12.76
CA GLY A 327 -9.26 -22.10 -12.60
C GLY A 327 -8.16 -22.50 -11.61
N ALA A 328 -8.55 -23.03 -10.45
CA ALA A 328 -7.62 -23.53 -9.43
C ALA A 328 -6.66 -24.60 -9.97
N LYS A 329 -7.16 -25.58 -10.74
CA LYS A 329 -6.31 -26.60 -11.40
C LYS A 329 -5.33 -25.98 -12.40
N THR A 330 -5.74 -24.94 -13.11
CA THR A 330 -4.89 -24.22 -14.08
C THR A 330 -3.74 -23.50 -13.37
N ILE A 331 -4.05 -22.79 -12.29
CA ILE A 331 -3.05 -22.12 -11.45
C ILE A 331 -2.12 -23.15 -10.78
N ALA A 332 -2.66 -24.24 -10.23
CA ALA A 332 -1.88 -25.33 -9.64
C ALA A 332 -0.83 -25.89 -10.63
N LYS A 333 -1.23 -26.16 -11.88
CA LYS A 333 -0.30 -26.62 -12.93
C LYS A 333 0.77 -25.58 -13.27
N ALA A 334 0.46 -24.30 -13.19
CA ALA A 334 1.44 -23.23 -13.40
C ALA A 334 2.42 -23.13 -12.23
N LEU A 335 1.92 -23.16 -11.00
CA LEU A 335 2.73 -23.13 -9.78
C LEU A 335 3.65 -24.36 -9.67
N GLN A 336 3.24 -25.55 -10.13
CA GLN A 336 4.15 -26.70 -10.19
C GLN A 336 5.35 -26.48 -11.11
N ALA A 337 5.14 -25.74 -12.20
CA ALA A 337 6.17 -25.52 -13.22
C ALA A 337 7.03 -24.27 -12.97
N GLY A 338 6.59 -23.34 -12.12
CA GLY A 338 7.27 -22.07 -11.84
C GLY A 338 7.20 -21.65 -10.37
N SER A 339 7.48 -20.38 -10.09
CA SER A 339 7.42 -19.80 -8.73
C SER A 339 8.11 -20.68 -7.66
N PRO A 340 9.38 -21.06 -7.83
CA PRO A 340 10.05 -22.05 -6.99
C PRO A 340 10.26 -21.59 -5.54
N VAL A 341 10.24 -20.29 -5.29
CA VAL A 341 10.43 -19.65 -3.98
C VAL A 341 9.11 -19.23 -3.32
N LEU A 342 7.96 -19.68 -3.85
CA LEU A 342 6.65 -19.30 -3.32
C LEU A 342 6.49 -19.73 -1.87
N GLU A 343 6.06 -18.78 -1.03
CA GLU A 343 5.88 -18.93 0.41
C GLU A 343 4.40 -18.97 0.78
N LYS A 344 3.56 -18.23 0.05
CA LYS A 344 2.15 -18.04 0.40
C LYS A 344 1.25 -18.00 -0.83
N VAL A 345 0.13 -18.74 -0.75
CA VAL A 345 -1.02 -18.62 -1.66
C VAL A 345 -2.27 -18.34 -0.84
N VAL A 346 -3.02 -17.31 -1.23
CA VAL A 346 -4.36 -17.02 -0.68
C VAL A 346 -5.37 -17.09 -1.80
N ALA A 347 -6.28 -18.06 -1.71
CA ALA A 347 -7.33 -18.34 -2.67
C ALA A 347 -8.64 -18.70 -1.94
N ASN A 348 -8.90 -18.04 -0.81
CA ASN A 348 -10.18 -18.14 -0.11
C ASN A 348 -11.30 -17.59 -1.00
N LEU A 349 -12.56 -18.00 -0.77
CA LEU A 349 -13.73 -17.38 -1.42
C LEU A 349 -13.57 -17.35 -2.96
N ASN A 350 -13.42 -18.52 -3.57
CA ASN A 350 -13.12 -18.69 -5.00
C ASN A 350 -13.98 -19.76 -5.70
N GLU A 351 -15.03 -20.25 -5.03
CA GLU A 351 -15.88 -21.34 -5.51
C GLU A 351 -15.10 -22.63 -5.85
N ILE A 352 -14.01 -22.88 -5.12
CA ILE A 352 -13.12 -24.02 -5.38
C ILE A 352 -13.70 -25.28 -4.73
N GLY A 353 -14.06 -26.25 -5.55
CA GLY A 353 -14.43 -27.59 -5.11
C GLY A 353 -13.22 -28.44 -4.67
N ALA A 354 -13.49 -29.61 -4.09
CA ALA A 354 -12.47 -30.50 -3.53
C ALA A 354 -11.34 -30.82 -4.52
N SER A 355 -11.67 -31.08 -5.79
CA SER A 355 -10.68 -31.43 -6.81
C SER A 355 -9.75 -30.27 -7.19
N GLY A 356 -10.22 -29.02 -7.14
CA GLY A 356 -9.39 -27.83 -7.34
C GLY A 356 -8.49 -27.56 -6.14
N ALA A 357 -9.03 -27.71 -4.93
CA ALA A 357 -8.30 -27.56 -3.68
C ALA A 357 -7.15 -28.58 -3.57
N LEU A 358 -7.41 -29.86 -3.87
CA LEU A 358 -6.38 -30.91 -3.94
C LEU A 358 -5.27 -30.58 -4.93
N ALA A 359 -5.61 -29.98 -6.08
CA ALA A 359 -4.62 -29.56 -7.07
C ALA A 359 -3.71 -28.44 -6.51
N LEU A 360 -4.28 -27.43 -5.85
CA LEU A 360 -3.52 -26.35 -5.21
C LEU A 360 -2.59 -26.89 -4.12
N VAL A 361 -3.11 -27.75 -3.22
CA VAL A 361 -2.30 -28.41 -2.19
C VAL A 361 -1.15 -29.18 -2.81
N THR A 362 -1.43 -30.00 -3.83
CA THR A 362 -0.40 -30.77 -4.54
C THR A 362 0.66 -29.87 -5.18
N SER A 363 0.27 -28.70 -5.69
CA SER A 363 1.19 -27.78 -6.37
C SER A 363 2.26 -27.15 -5.49
N VAL A 364 2.07 -27.18 -4.17
CA VAL A 364 2.96 -26.54 -3.20
C VAL A 364 3.81 -27.52 -2.40
N LEU A 365 3.55 -28.84 -2.48
CA LEU A 365 4.25 -29.86 -1.69
C LEU A 365 5.78 -29.89 -1.91
N ASP A 366 6.24 -29.60 -3.13
CA ASP A 366 7.66 -29.63 -3.48
C ASP A 366 8.36 -28.27 -3.27
N LYS A 367 7.62 -27.26 -2.81
CA LYS A 367 8.14 -25.90 -2.61
C LYS A 367 8.74 -25.74 -1.22
N LYS A 368 10.07 -25.70 -1.17
CA LYS A 368 10.84 -25.72 0.10
C LYS A 368 10.58 -24.53 1.02
N ALA A 369 10.23 -23.37 0.47
CA ALA A 369 9.95 -22.15 1.23
C ALA A 369 8.46 -21.99 1.57
N PHE A 370 7.61 -22.93 1.15
CA PHE A 370 6.17 -22.78 1.28
C PHE A 370 5.72 -22.88 2.75
N ALA A 371 4.97 -21.87 3.17
CA ALA A 371 4.60 -21.65 4.56
C ALA A 371 3.09 -21.52 4.76
N LYS A 372 2.32 -21.05 3.77
CA LYS A 372 0.88 -20.83 3.97
C LYS A 372 0.04 -21.00 2.70
N LEU A 373 -0.96 -21.89 2.75
CA LEU A 373 -2.04 -22.04 1.78
C LEU A 373 -3.38 -21.73 2.46
N ASN A 374 -4.04 -20.66 2.04
CA ASN A 374 -5.38 -20.30 2.48
C ASN A 374 -6.38 -20.59 1.36
N ILE A 375 -7.34 -21.47 1.62
CA ILE A 375 -8.41 -21.88 0.70
C ILE A 375 -9.75 -22.01 1.44
N ASP A 376 -9.95 -21.23 2.49
CA ASP A 376 -11.19 -21.18 3.28
C ASP A 376 -12.33 -20.53 2.49
N GLY A 377 -13.58 -20.70 2.93
CA GLY A 377 -14.72 -20.06 2.26
C GLY A 377 -14.96 -20.56 0.84
N ASN A 378 -14.55 -21.79 0.52
CA ASN A 378 -14.72 -22.40 -0.80
C ASN A 378 -15.79 -23.51 -0.76
N GLN A 379 -15.95 -24.25 -1.85
CA GLN A 379 -16.95 -25.32 -1.99
C GLN A 379 -16.32 -26.70 -1.73
N ILE A 380 -15.43 -26.81 -0.73
CA ILE A 380 -14.71 -28.05 -0.43
C ILE A 380 -15.59 -28.94 0.44
N SER A 381 -15.98 -30.11 -0.06
CA SER A 381 -16.76 -31.09 0.73
C SER A 381 -15.97 -31.62 1.93
N ALA A 382 -16.67 -32.19 2.93
CA ALA A 382 -16.05 -32.78 4.11
C ALA A 382 -15.05 -33.90 3.75
N GLU A 383 -15.36 -34.73 2.74
CA GLU A 383 -14.46 -35.74 2.20
C GLU A 383 -13.23 -35.10 1.56
N GLY A 384 -13.41 -33.99 0.83
CA GLY A 384 -12.32 -33.21 0.24
C GLY A 384 -11.37 -32.66 1.29
N VAL A 385 -11.92 -32.10 2.38
CA VAL A 385 -11.14 -31.62 3.54
C VAL A 385 -10.33 -32.77 4.14
N ALA A 386 -10.98 -33.91 4.42
CA ALA A 386 -10.30 -35.08 4.98
C ALA A 386 -9.17 -35.61 4.06
N GLN A 387 -9.37 -35.57 2.73
CA GLN A 387 -8.33 -35.94 1.77
C GLN A 387 -7.13 -34.97 1.78
N ILE A 388 -7.39 -33.66 1.88
CA ILE A 388 -6.35 -32.63 1.96
C ILE A 388 -5.54 -32.78 3.24
N GLU A 389 -6.20 -32.94 4.38
CA GLU A 389 -5.55 -33.13 5.68
C GLU A 389 -4.68 -34.39 5.69
N SER A 390 -5.23 -35.52 5.24
CA SER A 390 -4.49 -36.79 5.12
C SER A 390 -3.26 -36.67 4.20
N LEU A 391 -3.40 -35.96 3.07
CA LEU A 391 -2.28 -35.71 2.17
C LEU A 391 -1.17 -34.88 2.85
N LEU A 392 -1.52 -33.79 3.52
CA LEU A 392 -0.55 -32.93 4.21
C LEU A 392 0.10 -33.64 5.40
N GLU A 393 -0.65 -34.41 6.18
CA GLU A 393 -0.13 -35.26 7.26
C GLU A 393 0.91 -36.25 6.73
N SER A 394 0.62 -36.92 5.60
CA SER A 394 1.56 -37.86 4.97
C SER A 394 2.88 -37.22 4.53
N LYS A 395 2.89 -35.88 4.38
CA LYS A 395 4.05 -35.07 4.01
C LYS A 395 4.66 -34.29 5.18
N ASN A 396 4.09 -34.39 6.39
CA ASN A 396 4.43 -33.57 7.55
C ASN A 396 4.32 -32.05 7.26
N MET A 397 3.26 -31.65 6.55
CA MET A 397 3.01 -30.27 6.13
C MET A 397 1.68 -29.70 6.67
N SER A 398 1.10 -30.29 7.72
CA SER A 398 -0.20 -29.86 8.24
C SER A 398 -0.24 -28.37 8.65
N ASP A 399 0.89 -27.82 9.10
CA ASP A 399 0.99 -26.40 9.54
C ASP A 399 0.88 -25.39 8.38
N VAL A 400 1.01 -25.83 7.12
CA VAL A 400 0.92 -24.92 5.97
C VAL A 400 -0.51 -24.51 5.64
N LEU A 401 -1.52 -25.25 6.11
CA LEU A 401 -2.90 -25.00 5.75
C LEU A 401 -3.52 -23.88 6.60
N GLY A 402 -4.36 -23.06 5.98
CA GLY A 402 -5.25 -22.11 6.64
C GLY A 402 -6.41 -22.79 7.38
N SER A 403 -7.30 -21.97 7.92
CA SER A 403 -8.63 -22.45 8.32
C SER A 403 -9.36 -23.04 7.10
N LEU A 404 -10.23 -24.01 7.36
CA LEU A 404 -11.19 -24.57 6.39
C LEU A 404 -12.63 -24.56 6.95
N GLU A 405 -12.88 -23.80 8.01
CA GLU A 405 -14.15 -23.82 8.76
C GLU A 405 -15.35 -23.34 7.95
N ASP A 406 -15.14 -22.47 6.97
CA ASP A 406 -16.22 -21.83 6.19
C ASP A 406 -16.41 -22.50 4.81
N ASN A 407 -16.01 -23.77 4.65
CA ASN A 407 -16.23 -24.50 3.40
C ASN A 407 -17.59 -25.21 3.38
N ASP A 408 -18.40 -24.87 2.39
CA ASP A 408 -19.74 -25.44 2.18
C ASP A 408 -19.79 -26.12 0.80
N GLY A 409 -19.12 -27.26 0.66
CA GLY A 409 -19.26 -28.12 -0.51
C GLY A 409 -20.33 -29.19 -0.29
N ASP A 410 -21.40 -29.18 -1.10
CA ASP A 410 -22.20 -30.39 -1.30
C ASP A 410 -21.31 -31.47 -1.96
N GLU A 411 -21.58 -32.76 -1.75
CA GLU A 411 -20.88 -33.85 -2.45
C GLU A 411 -21.06 -33.64 -3.98
N ASP A 412 -20.07 -33.02 -4.65
CA ASP A 412 -20.14 -32.65 -6.08
C ASP A 412 -20.67 -33.82 -6.93
N GLU A 413 -21.81 -33.60 -7.61
CA GLU A 413 -22.18 -34.38 -8.78
C GLU A 413 -21.08 -34.17 -9.82
N GLU A 414 -20.24 -35.21 -10.01
CA GLU A 414 -19.27 -35.28 -11.09
C GLU A 414 -19.97 -34.99 -12.43
N ASN A 415 -19.85 -33.76 -12.93
CA ASN A 415 -20.03 -33.51 -14.35
C ASN A 415 -18.81 -34.11 -15.07
N GLU A 416 -18.85 -35.43 -15.26
CA GLU A 416 -18.10 -36.15 -16.28
C GLU A 416 -18.41 -35.51 -17.64
N GLY A 417 -17.56 -34.58 -18.07
CA GLY A 417 -17.83 -33.82 -19.27
C GLY A 417 -16.62 -33.13 -19.88
N ASP A 418 -15.41 -33.63 -19.66
CA ASP A 418 -14.24 -33.25 -20.45
C ASP A 418 -13.62 -34.54 -21.02
N GLU A 419 -14.23 -35.03 -22.12
CA GLU A 419 -13.52 -35.94 -23.03
C GLU A 419 -12.29 -35.20 -23.58
N GLU A 420 -11.14 -35.85 -23.41
CA GLU A 420 -9.88 -35.51 -24.04
C GLU A 420 -10.08 -35.33 -25.56
N SER A 421 -10.02 -34.10 -26.05
CA SER A 421 -9.63 -33.86 -27.44
C SER A 421 -8.12 -33.61 -27.49
N GLU A 422 -7.35 -34.69 -27.34
CA GLU A 422 -6.11 -34.79 -28.09
C GLU A 422 -6.47 -34.77 -29.57
N ASN A 423 -6.06 -33.73 -30.32
CA ASN A 423 -5.75 -33.85 -31.74
C ASN A 423 -4.93 -32.64 -32.23
N GLU A 424 -3.70 -32.99 -32.63
CA GLU A 424 -2.75 -32.37 -33.58
C GLU A 424 -2.12 -30.99 -33.28
#